data_AF-A0A4Y5Z5X1-F1
#
_entry.id   AF-A0A4Y5Z5X1-F1
#
_cell.length_a   1.000
_cell.length_b   1.000
_cell.length_c   1.000
_cell.angle_alpha   90.00
_cell.angle_beta   90.00
_cell.angle_gamma   90.00
#
_symmetry.space_group_name_H-M   'P 1'
#
loop_
_entity.id
_entity.type
_entity.pdbx_description
1 polymer ?
#
loop_
_entity_poly.entity_id
_entity_poly.type
_entity_poly.pdbx_seq_one_letter_code
_entity_poly.pdbx_strand_id
1 'polypeptide(L)'
;MRNDIRFKRLEKAKYAGLSRDFAAAYSLLDDLLVQDSRDVEALRLYGNLYEMEAFGISSPSEARMLLKSARRHYRRILDIDAGNLYALFDMAEQMLHFERFRFAARFYEAFLESHHERKPDGYDDEVSQVREWLAAHSSL
;
A
#
# COMPACT_ATOMS: atom_id res chain seq x y z
N MET A 1 24.74 -7.60 8.11
CA MET A 1 24.68 -8.86 7.34
C MET A 1 23.26 -9.36 7.07
N ARG A 2 22.40 -9.69 8.06
CA ARG A 2 21.00 -10.12 7.75
C ARG A 2 20.16 -9.01 7.09
N ASN A 3 20.28 -7.76 7.56
CA ASN A 3 19.55 -6.62 6.98
C ASN A 3 19.95 -6.33 5.53
N ASP A 4 21.22 -6.54 5.16
CA ASP A 4 21.70 -6.32 3.78
C ASP A 4 21.11 -7.33 2.81
N ILE A 5 20.90 -8.57 3.25
CA ILE A 5 20.29 -9.63 2.43
C ILE A 5 18.80 -9.34 2.23
N ARG A 6 18.09 -8.96 3.30
CA ARG A 6 16.68 -8.55 3.25
C ARG A 6 16.50 -7.39 2.27
N PHE A 7 17.29 -6.32 2.44
CA PHE A 7 17.21 -5.13 1.59
C PHE A 7 17.44 -5.46 0.11
N LYS A 8 18.48 -6.25 -0.21
CA LYS A 8 18.75 -6.69 -1.59
C LYS A 8 17.60 -7.51 -2.18
N ARG A 9 16.91 -8.32 -1.37
CA ARG A 9 15.74 -9.10 -1.82
C ARG A 9 14.55 -8.20 -2.12
N LEU A 10 14.26 -7.22 -1.27
CA LEU A 10 13.21 -6.22 -1.51
C LEU A 10 13.47 -5.44 -2.81
N GLU A 11 14.69 -4.95 -3.00
CA GLU A 11 15.06 -4.23 -4.23
C GLU A 11 14.96 -5.12 -5.47
N LYS A 12 15.38 -6.39 -5.38
CA LYS A 12 15.22 -7.35 -6.47
C LYS A 12 13.74 -7.62 -6.79
N ALA A 13 12.88 -7.74 -5.79
CA ALA A 13 11.44 -7.92 -5.98
C ALA A 13 10.83 -6.70 -6.67
N LYS A 14 11.21 -5.49 -6.23
CA LYS A 14 10.78 -4.23 -6.85
C LYS A 14 11.21 -4.16 -8.33
N TYR A 15 12.47 -4.47 -8.64
CA TYR A 15 12.97 -4.47 -10.01
C TYR A 15 12.26 -5.50 -10.91
N ALA A 16 12.00 -6.70 -10.39
CA ALA A 16 11.25 -7.73 -11.11
C ALA A 16 9.83 -7.25 -11.43
N GLY A 17 9.14 -6.64 -10.46
CA GLY A 17 7.83 -6.04 -10.67
C GLY A 17 7.84 -4.94 -11.74
N LEU A 18 8.79 -4.00 -11.68
CA LEU A 18 8.93 -2.94 -12.70
C LEU A 18 9.20 -3.52 -14.09
N SER A 19 9.85 -4.68 -14.17
CA SER A 19 10.08 -5.43 -15.41
C SER A 19 8.90 -6.32 -15.82
N ARG A 20 7.75 -6.19 -15.14
CA ARG A 20 6.53 -7.00 -15.32
C ARG A 20 6.71 -8.50 -15.05
N ASP A 21 7.79 -8.91 -14.37
CA ASP A 21 7.98 -10.27 -13.88
C ASP A 21 7.38 -10.41 -12.47
N PHE A 22 6.04 -10.38 -12.43
CA PHE A 22 5.28 -10.45 -11.17
C PHE A 22 5.49 -11.77 -10.44
N ALA A 23 5.65 -12.88 -11.17
CA ALA A 23 5.89 -14.19 -10.57
C ALA A 23 7.21 -14.22 -9.78
N ALA A 24 8.31 -13.71 -10.36
CA ALA A 24 9.57 -13.62 -9.63
C ALA A 24 9.49 -12.63 -8.46
N ALA A 25 8.79 -11.52 -8.63
CA ALA A 25 8.60 -10.54 -7.57
C ALA A 25 7.84 -11.13 -6.36
N TYR A 26 6.73 -11.82 -6.60
CA TYR A 26 5.94 -12.47 -5.54
C TYR A 26 6.73 -13.58 -4.84
N SER A 27 7.48 -14.40 -5.59
CA SER A 27 8.32 -15.43 -4.98
C SER A 27 9.37 -14.84 -4.01
N LEU A 28 9.98 -13.71 -4.36
CA LEU A 28 10.94 -13.04 -3.47
C LEU A 28 10.28 -12.46 -2.22
N LEU A 29 9.04 -11.97 -2.34
CA LEU A 29 8.28 -11.43 -1.23
C LEU A 29 7.75 -12.54 -0.31
N ASP A 30 7.34 -13.67 -0.86
CA ASP A 30 6.98 -14.86 -0.08
C ASP A 30 8.14 -15.32 0.80
N ASP A 31 9.34 -15.42 0.22
CA ASP A 31 10.56 -15.74 0.94
C ASP A 31 10.83 -14.80 2.13
N LEU A 32 10.55 -13.50 1.95
CA LEU A 32 10.69 -12.49 3.00
C LEU A 32 9.62 -12.68 4.08
N LEU A 33 8.37 -12.91 3.70
CA LEU A 33 7.25 -13.09 4.62
C LEU A 33 7.25 -14.45 5.35
N VAL A 34 7.93 -15.46 4.81
CA VAL A 34 8.24 -16.71 5.51
C VAL A 34 9.24 -16.45 6.64
N GLN A 35 10.21 -15.56 6.43
CA GLN A 35 11.21 -15.21 7.45
C GLN A 35 10.66 -14.26 8.50
N ASP A 36 9.91 -13.25 8.06
CA ASP A 36 9.19 -12.34 8.93
C ASP A 36 7.82 -12.02 8.35
N SER A 37 6.82 -12.70 8.90
CA SER A 37 5.42 -12.54 8.53
C SER A 37 4.84 -11.15 8.84
N ARG A 38 5.59 -10.30 9.56
CA ARG A 38 5.22 -8.93 9.92
C ARG A 38 6.07 -7.88 9.19
N ASP A 39 6.85 -8.27 8.18
CA ASP A 39 7.66 -7.34 7.39
C ASP A 39 6.76 -6.36 6.61
N VAL A 40 6.62 -5.14 7.15
CA VAL A 40 5.73 -4.10 6.62
C VAL A 40 6.14 -3.66 5.21
N GLU A 41 7.44 -3.57 4.91
CA GLU A 41 7.90 -3.14 3.59
C GLU A 41 7.63 -4.21 2.54
N ALA A 42 7.82 -5.49 2.89
CA ALA A 42 7.48 -6.61 2.01
C ALA A 42 5.97 -6.69 1.76
N LEU A 43 5.15 -6.52 2.81
CA LEU A 43 3.69 -6.47 2.70
C LEU A 43 3.23 -5.31 1.82
N ARG A 44 3.82 -4.12 2.01
CA ARG A 44 3.46 -2.95 1.20
C ARG A 44 3.82 -3.18 -0.27
N LEU A 45 5.04 -3.65 -0.54
CA LEU A 45 5.46 -3.95 -1.91
C LEU A 45 4.56 -5.01 -2.55
N TYR A 46 4.11 -6.03 -1.80
CA TYR A 46 3.10 -6.98 -2.27
C TYR A 46 1.81 -6.29 -2.72
N GLY A 47 1.30 -5.36 -1.91
CA GLY A 47 0.14 -4.54 -2.24
C GLY A 47 0.33 -3.76 -3.53
N ASN A 48 1.41 -2.98 -3.61
CA ASN A 48 1.71 -2.12 -4.75
C ASN A 48 1.86 -2.92 -6.05
N LEU A 49 2.48 -4.10 -6.00
CA LEU A 49 2.65 -4.97 -7.16
C LEU A 49 1.31 -5.53 -7.66
N TYR A 50 0.42 -5.94 -6.76
CA TYR A 50 -0.93 -6.35 -7.14
C TYR A 50 -1.71 -5.22 -7.84
N GLU A 51 -1.57 -3.98 -7.38
CA GLU A 51 -2.21 -2.83 -8.02
C GLU A 51 -1.60 -2.56 -9.40
N MET A 52 -0.28 -2.56 -9.51
CA MET A 52 0.43 -2.38 -10.77
C MET A 52 0.10 -3.47 -11.81
N GLU A 53 -0.04 -4.72 -11.36
CA GLU A 53 -0.49 -5.83 -12.20
C GLU A 53 -1.94 -5.62 -12.64
N ALA A 54 -2.83 -5.27 -11.72
CA ALA A 54 -4.24 -5.01 -12.02
C ALA A 54 -4.45 -3.94 -13.11
N PHE A 55 -3.67 -2.85 -13.06
CA PHE A 55 -3.74 -1.78 -14.07
C PHE A 55 -3.22 -2.20 -15.45
N GLY A 56 -2.46 -3.30 -15.54
CA GLY A 56 -2.01 -3.87 -16.81
C GLY A 56 -2.96 -4.90 -17.42
N ILE A 57 -4.03 -5.29 -16.72
CA ILE A 57 -4.93 -6.37 -17.14
C ILE A 57 -6.20 -5.81 -17.78
N SER A 58 -6.55 -6.32 -18.97
CA SER A 58 -7.77 -5.94 -19.67
C SER A 58 -9.04 -6.55 -19.07
N SER A 59 -8.92 -7.65 -18.32
CA SER A 59 -10.04 -8.36 -17.70
C SER A 59 -10.49 -7.68 -16.39
N PRO A 60 -11.69 -7.08 -16.32
CA PRO A 60 -12.11 -6.35 -15.11
C PRO A 60 -12.29 -7.25 -13.88
N SER A 61 -12.66 -8.53 -14.07
CA SER A 61 -12.81 -9.48 -12.96
C SER A 61 -11.47 -9.85 -12.34
N GLU A 62 -10.45 -10.10 -13.16
CA GLU A 62 -9.09 -10.39 -12.72
C GLU A 62 -8.46 -9.18 -12.04
N ALA A 63 -8.57 -7.99 -12.64
CA ALA A 63 -8.10 -6.75 -12.03
C ALA A 63 -8.74 -6.53 -10.64
N ARG A 64 -10.06 -6.75 -10.50
CA ARG A 64 -10.75 -6.66 -9.21
C ARG A 64 -10.24 -7.68 -8.18
N MET A 65 -9.87 -8.89 -8.62
CA MET A 65 -9.29 -9.90 -7.74
C MET A 65 -7.92 -9.46 -7.20
N LEU A 66 -7.05 -8.93 -8.06
CA LEU A 66 -5.74 -8.43 -7.65
C LEU A 66 -5.87 -7.21 -6.72
N LEU A 67 -6.74 -6.26 -7.03
CA LEU A 67 -7.02 -5.12 -6.14
C LEU A 67 -7.57 -5.58 -4.77
N LYS A 68 -8.33 -6.69 -4.73
CA LYS A 68 -8.74 -7.31 -3.46
C LYS A 68 -7.57 -7.94 -2.71
N SER A 69 -6.61 -8.53 -3.42
CA SER A 69 -5.37 -9.03 -2.81
C SER A 69 -4.52 -7.89 -2.27
N ALA A 70 -4.35 -6.78 -3.01
CA ALA A 70 -3.63 -5.59 -2.54
C ALA A 70 -4.16 -5.09 -1.19
N ARG A 71 -5.49 -4.90 -1.08
CA ARG A 71 -6.15 -4.53 0.19
C ARG A 71 -5.83 -5.45 1.35
N ARG A 72 -5.71 -6.76 1.07
CA ARG A 72 -5.44 -7.74 2.12
C ARG A 72 -4.08 -7.49 2.74
N HIS A 73 -3.09 -7.12 1.93
CA HIS A 73 -1.75 -6.79 2.42
C HIS A 73 -1.74 -5.47 3.18
N TYR A 74 -2.37 -4.40 2.65
CA TYR A 74 -2.47 -3.14 3.40
C TYR A 74 -3.21 -3.31 4.72
N ARG A 75 -4.32 -4.06 4.74
CA ARG A 75 -5.01 -4.38 6.00
C ARG A 75 -4.13 -5.14 6.97
N ARG A 76 -3.31 -6.09 6.50
CA ARG A 76 -2.37 -6.80 7.37
C ARG A 76 -1.32 -5.86 7.96
N ILE A 77 -0.89 -4.82 7.24
CA ILE A 77 -0.03 -3.78 7.79
C ILE A 77 -0.78 -3.02 8.89
N LEU A 78 -2.05 -2.65 8.68
CA LEU A 78 -2.87 -1.98 9.70
C LEU A 78 -3.14 -2.87 10.93
N ASP A 79 -3.22 -4.19 10.75
CA ASP A 79 -3.32 -5.14 11.87
C ASP A 79 -2.02 -5.21 12.69
N ILE A 80 -0.87 -4.92 12.06
CA ILE A 80 0.45 -4.85 12.70
C ILE A 80 0.66 -3.50 13.40
N ASP A 81 0.29 -2.42 12.70
CA ASP A 81 0.38 -1.04 13.13
C ASP A 81 -0.79 -0.24 12.53
N ALA A 82 -1.81 0.03 13.35
CA ALA A 82 -3.03 0.72 12.92
C ALA A 82 -2.78 2.17 12.45
N GLY A 83 -1.69 2.79 12.89
CA GLY A 83 -1.30 4.14 12.48
C GLY A 83 -0.28 4.14 11.33
N ASN A 84 -0.07 3.02 10.64
CA ASN A 84 0.89 2.97 9.55
C ASN A 84 0.45 3.87 8.39
N LEU A 85 1.19 4.97 8.19
CA LEU A 85 0.83 6.01 7.23
C LEU A 85 0.76 5.50 5.79
N TYR A 86 1.67 4.62 5.39
CA TYR A 86 1.65 4.02 4.06
C TYR A 86 0.36 3.23 3.82
N ALA A 87 0.02 2.33 4.73
CA ALA A 87 -1.16 1.50 4.56
C ALA A 87 -2.47 2.30 4.65
N LEU A 88 -2.54 3.35 5.48
CA LEU A 88 -3.69 4.25 5.54
C LEU A 88 -3.87 5.01 4.22
N PHE A 89 -2.78 5.58 3.69
CA PHE A 89 -2.79 6.31 2.43
C PHE A 89 -3.12 5.39 1.25
N ASP A 90 -2.41 4.26 1.10
CA ASP A 90 -2.62 3.31 0.00
C ASP A 90 -4.05 2.71 0.03
N MET A 91 -4.65 2.50 1.22
CA MET A 91 -6.06 2.11 1.35
C MET A 91 -7.03 3.19 0.89
N ALA A 92 -6.75 4.46 1.19
CA ALA A 92 -7.59 5.58 0.79
C ALA A 92 -7.58 5.77 -0.73
N GLU A 93 -6.40 5.80 -1.36
CA GLU A 93 -6.22 5.86 -2.82
C GLU A 93 -7.03 4.76 -3.51
N GLN A 94 -6.97 3.56 -2.94
CA GLN A 94 -7.72 2.47 -3.52
C GLN A 94 -9.23 2.60 -3.34
N MET A 95 -9.71 3.12 -2.21
CA MET A 95 -11.14 3.42 -2.06
C MET A 95 -11.60 4.48 -3.07
N LEU A 96 -10.76 5.47 -3.39
CA LEU A 96 -11.04 6.45 -4.44
C LEU A 96 -11.17 5.81 -5.81
N HIS A 97 -10.27 4.88 -6.15
CA HIS A 97 -10.33 4.14 -7.41
C HIS A 97 -11.66 3.38 -7.60
N PHE A 98 -12.31 2.98 -6.50
CA PHE A 98 -13.63 2.32 -6.51
C PHE A 98 -14.80 3.28 -6.22
N GLU A 99 -14.58 4.59 -6.27
CA GLU A 99 -15.59 5.64 -5.99
C GLU A 99 -16.24 5.49 -4.60
N ARG A 100 -15.53 4.88 -3.66
CA ARG A 100 -15.98 4.68 -2.28
C ARG A 100 -15.56 5.86 -1.41
N PHE A 101 -15.97 7.07 -1.77
CA PHE A 101 -15.47 8.32 -1.21
C PHE A 101 -15.60 8.41 0.31
N ARG A 102 -16.71 7.94 0.89
CA ARG A 102 -16.89 7.89 2.35
C ARG A 102 -15.86 6.99 3.06
N PHE A 103 -15.46 5.89 2.43
CA PHE A 103 -14.43 5.03 3.00
C PHE A 103 -13.04 5.64 2.82
N ALA A 104 -12.78 6.27 1.67
CA ALA A 104 -11.53 7.00 1.44
C ALA A 104 -11.33 8.12 2.49
N ALA A 105 -12.36 8.93 2.72
CA ALA A 105 -12.34 10.00 3.71
C ALA A 105 -11.93 9.49 5.10
N ARG A 106 -12.50 8.37 5.56
CA ARG A 106 -12.15 7.79 6.87
C ARG A 106 -10.69 7.35 6.98
N PHE A 107 -10.11 6.80 5.89
CA PHE A 107 -8.70 6.42 5.89
C PHE A 107 -7.78 7.64 5.85
N TYR A 108 -8.15 8.67 5.09
CA TYR A 108 -7.45 9.95 5.05
C TYR A 108 -7.50 10.72 6.38
N GLU A 109 -8.65 10.73 7.06
CA GLU A 109 -8.77 11.28 8.41
C GLU A 109 -7.82 10.55 9.38
N ALA A 110 -7.84 9.22 9.37
CA ALA A 110 -6.93 8.40 10.18
C ALA A 110 -5.44 8.64 9.82
N PHE A 111 -5.14 8.85 8.53
CA PHE A 111 -3.79 9.22 8.08
C PHE A 111 -3.35 10.55 8.68
N LEU A 112 -4.17 11.59 8.62
CA LEU A 112 -3.85 12.91 9.18
C LEU A 112 -3.72 12.87 10.71
N GLU A 113 -4.58 12.11 11.39
CA GLU A 113 -4.52 11.90 12.84
C GLU A 113 -3.19 11.22 13.23
N SER A 114 -2.88 10.08 12.61
CA SER A 114 -1.64 9.36 12.88
C SER A 114 -0.40 10.18 12.52
N HIS A 115 -0.43 10.93 11.43
CA HIS A 115 0.67 11.80 11.03
C HIS A 115 0.90 12.90 12.08
N HIS A 116 -0.18 13.53 12.56
CA HIS A 116 -0.10 14.56 13.59
C HIS A 116 0.46 14.02 14.92
N GLU A 117 0.04 12.83 15.34
CA GLU A 117 0.52 12.18 16.56
C GLU A 117 2.00 11.79 16.48
N ARG A 118 2.43 11.22 15.34
CA ARG A 118 3.76 10.64 15.17
C ARG A 118 4.81 11.64 14.70
N LYS A 119 4.39 12.69 13.99
CA LYS A 119 5.25 13.72 13.39
C LYS A 119 6.43 13.13 12.61
N PRO A 120 6.20 12.19 11.68
CA PRO A 120 7.29 11.64 10.89
C PRO A 120 7.81 12.67 9.89
N ASP A 121 9.08 12.55 9.51
CA ASP A 121 9.64 13.34 8.42
C ASP A 121 9.13 12.85 7.05
N GLY A 122 8.92 13.75 6.10
CA GLY A 122 8.80 13.42 4.67
C GLY A 122 7.41 13.01 4.18
N TYR A 123 6.34 13.68 4.64
CA TYR A 123 4.95 13.47 4.18
C TYR A 123 4.22 14.78 3.85
N ASP A 124 4.94 15.90 3.69
CA ASP A 124 4.33 17.22 3.51
C ASP A 124 3.43 17.29 2.27
N ASP A 125 3.82 16.59 1.19
CA ASP A 125 3.07 16.51 -0.05
C ASP A 125 1.78 15.70 0.14
N GLU A 126 1.86 14.49 0.71
CA GLU A 126 0.69 13.65 0.99
C GLU A 126 -0.27 14.32 1.98
N VAL A 127 0.24 14.96 3.04
CA VAL A 127 -0.58 15.70 4.00
C VAL A 127 -1.31 16.84 3.33
N SER A 128 -0.63 17.58 2.44
CA SER A 128 -1.25 18.68 1.68
C SER A 128 -2.34 18.15 0.76
N GLN A 129 -2.04 17.10 -0.01
CA GLN A 129 -2.99 16.44 -0.91
C GLN A 129 -4.23 15.95 -0.16
N VAL A 130 -4.05 15.26 0.97
CA VAL A 130 -5.17 14.72 1.76
C VAL A 130 -6.04 15.85 2.32
N ARG A 131 -5.44 16.93 2.83
CA ARG A 131 -6.18 18.09 3.34
C ARG A 131 -6.99 18.77 2.25
N GLU A 132 -6.40 18.99 1.09
CA GLU A 132 -7.09 19.56 -0.07
C GLU A 132 -8.26 18.69 -0.52
N TRP A 133 -8.03 17.37 -0.62
CA TRP A 133 -9.07 16.43 -1.01
C TRP A 133 -10.24 16.42 -0.02
N LEU A 134 -9.97 16.35 1.29
CA LEU A 134 -11.02 16.37 2.32
C LEU A 134 -11.79 17.70 2.34
N ALA A 135 -11.11 18.83 2.15
CA ALA A 135 -11.76 20.14 2.09
C ALA A 135 -12.74 20.24 0.91
N ALA A 136 -12.32 19.75 -0.27
CA ALA A 136 -13.17 19.70 -1.47
C ALA A 136 -14.38 18.75 -1.34
N HIS A 137 -14.32 17.81 -0.40
CA HIS A 137 -15.34 16.77 -0.22
C HIS A 137 -15.99 16.79 1.18
N SER A 138 -15.99 17.96 1.83
CA SER A 138 -16.51 18.16 3.19
C SER A 138 -18.01 17.89 3.38
N SER A 139 -18.76 17.60 2.31
CA SER A 139 -20.20 17.31 2.31
C SER A 139 -20.59 15.83 2.12
N LEU A 140 -19.63 14.91 2.05
CA LEU A 140 -19.85 13.46 1.87
C LEU A 140 -20.55 12.77 3.06
#